data_AF-A0A953CZE4-F1
#
_entry.id   AF-A0A953CZE4-F1
#
_cell.length_a   1.000
_cell.length_b   1.000
_cell.length_c   1.000
_cell.angle_alpha   90.00
_cell.angle_beta   90.00
_cell.angle_gamma   90.00
#
_symmetry.space_group_name_H-M   'P 1'
#
loop_
_entity.id
_entity.type
_entity.pdbx_description
1 polymer ?
#
loop_
_entity_poly.entity_id
_entity_poly.type
_entity_poly.pdbx_seq_one_letter_code
_entity_poly.pdbx_strand_id
1 'polypeptide(L)'
;MLKKTIIAGLVAGAFAPALATAADSPHSLTGNVGLYSQYIFRGLMQTNNDPALQGGFDYSHSSGFYAGTWASNVSWLTDATAYNSSSLEMDFYAGFRGTFGKSDFGYDVGLLQYYYPGKVVAGGIKADTLELYGALSWKWLSAKYSHSIDNKTFGVANSDGTYYFDLSANFPVTDKLTLSAHYGIQKFKGTSNACGANTSNDTCASYDDWKIGASYALPQNFTVGAFFTGTDMSAAQKAFYTNPAAAGSRFLGKDTVTVYLSKTF
;
A
#
# COMPACT_ATOMS: atom_id res chain seq x y z
N MET A 1 -1.85 35.73 -0.32
CA MET A 1 -0.81 34.70 -0.12
C MET A 1 -1.48 33.34 -0.20
N LEU A 2 -1.42 32.66 -1.35
CA LEU A 2 -2.08 31.36 -1.55
C LEU A 2 -1.29 30.27 -0.81
N LYS A 3 -1.92 29.64 0.19
CA LYS A 3 -1.46 28.38 0.76
C LYS A 3 -1.53 27.32 -0.36
N LYS A 4 -0.38 26.82 -0.81
CA LYS A 4 -0.30 25.69 -1.75
C LYS A 4 -0.74 24.43 -1.01
N THR A 5 -2.02 24.09 -1.09
CA THR A 5 -2.54 22.83 -0.58
C THR A 5 -2.29 21.76 -1.63
N ILE A 6 -1.18 21.03 -1.53
CA ILE A 6 -0.99 19.80 -2.30
C ILE A 6 -1.74 18.71 -1.54
N ILE A 7 -2.86 18.25 -2.10
CA ILE A 7 -3.65 17.16 -1.51
C ILE A 7 -3.01 15.83 -1.89
N ALA A 8 -2.45 15.13 -0.91
CA ALA A 8 -1.84 13.83 -1.08
C ALA A 8 -2.91 12.75 -1.31
N GLY A 9 -2.83 12.05 -2.44
CA GLY A 9 -3.62 10.84 -2.68
C GLY A 9 -3.11 9.70 -1.81
N LEU A 10 -4.00 9.11 -1.01
CA LEU A 10 -3.68 8.00 -0.12
C LEU A 10 -3.39 6.73 -0.92
N VAL A 11 -2.11 6.42 -1.03
CA VAL A 11 -1.56 5.09 -1.22
C VAL A 11 -0.52 4.96 -0.12
N ALA A 12 -0.36 3.79 0.50
CA ALA A 12 0.62 3.50 1.56
C ALA A 12 2.12 3.69 1.17
N GLY A 13 2.41 4.52 0.17
CA GLY A 13 3.72 4.96 -0.29
C GLY A 13 3.74 6.38 -0.89
N ALA A 14 2.65 7.14 -0.89
CA ALA A 14 2.69 8.52 -1.36
C ALA A 14 3.34 9.41 -0.29
N PHE A 15 4.54 9.92 -0.58
CA PHE A 15 5.12 11.04 0.14
C PHE A 15 4.13 12.19 0.16
N ALA A 16 3.37 12.34 1.25
CA ALA A 16 2.64 13.56 1.48
C ALA A 16 3.69 14.65 1.69
N PRO A 17 3.77 15.70 0.84
CA PRO A 17 4.57 16.85 1.20
C PRO A 17 4.03 17.33 2.54
N ALA A 18 4.91 17.43 3.54
CA ALA A 18 4.54 17.91 4.85
C ALA A 18 3.76 19.22 4.65
N LEU A 19 2.46 19.19 4.93
CA LEU A 19 1.66 20.39 4.99
C LEU A 19 2.23 21.17 6.17
N ALA A 20 3.12 22.11 5.87
CA ALA A 20 3.53 23.13 6.81
C ALA A 20 2.30 24.00 7.06
N THR A 21 1.41 23.54 7.94
CA THR A 21 0.46 24.41 8.60
C THR A 21 1.30 25.28 9.52
N ALA A 22 1.38 26.56 9.19
CA ALA A 22 1.86 27.55 10.13
C ALA A 22 0.88 27.56 11.34
N ALA A 23 1.25 26.83 12.39
CA ALA A 23 0.75 26.95 13.77
C ALA A 23 1.84 26.43 14.72
N ASP A 24 2.05 27.13 15.84
CA ASP A 24 3.20 27.14 16.75
C ASP A 24 3.61 25.83 17.47
N SER A 25 3.06 24.68 17.07
CA SER A 25 3.35 23.38 17.70
C SER A 25 4.36 22.59 16.88
N PRO A 26 5.40 21.99 17.49
CA PRO A 26 6.24 21.04 16.80
C PRO A 26 5.50 19.72 16.50
N HIS A 27 4.27 19.55 16.99
CA HIS A 27 3.42 18.37 16.80
C HIS A 27 2.25 18.67 15.84
N SER A 28 1.95 17.71 14.96
CA SER A 28 0.78 17.71 14.09
C SER A 28 0.06 16.37 14.14
N LEU A 29 -1.27 16.39 14.09
CA LEU A 29 -2.12 15.22 13.97
C LEU A 29 -3.04 15.41 12.75
N THR A 30 -3.04 14.44 11.85
CA THR A 30 -3.93 14.45 10.68
C THR A 30 -4.72 13.15 10.60
N GLY A 31 -5.90 13.21 10.00
CA GLY A 31 -6.74 12.04 9.79
C GLY A 31 -7.23 11.94 8.35
N ASN A 32 -7.63 10.74 7.94
CA ASN A 32 -8.25 10.54 6.65
C ASN A 32 -9.27 9.40 6.62
N VAL A 33 -10.18 9.48 5.66
CA VAL A 33 -11.12 8.40 5.33
C VAL A 33 -11.42 8.41 3.83
N GLY A 34 -11.60 7.24 3.24
CA GLY A 34 -12.02 7.11 1.85
C GLY A 34 -12.83 5.85 1.59
N LEU A 35 -13.77 5.98 0.65
CA LEU A 35 -14.55 4.88 0.12
C LEU A 35 -14.07 4.60 -1.30
N TYR A 36 -13.67 3.35 -1.54
CA TYR A 36 -13.14 2.86 -2.79
C TYR A 36 -14.06 1.77 -3.33
N SER A 37 -14.16 1.66 -4.65
CA SER A 37 -14.87 0.53 -5.27
C SER A 37 -14.19 -0.82 -5.02
N GLN A 38 -12.91 -0.80 -4.60
CA GLN A 38 -12.06 -1.95 -4.31
C GLN A 38 -10.79 -1.46 -3.57
N TYR A 39 -10.23 -2.27 -2.67
CA TYR A 39 -8.89 -2.03 -2.12
C TYR A 39 -7.82 -2.71 -3.00
N ILE A 40 -6.89 -1.91 -3.56
CA ILE A 40 -5.72 -2.41 -4.29
C ILE A 40 -4.45 -2.19 -3.46
N PHE A 41 -3.70 -3.28 -3.23
CA PHE A 41 -2.38 -3.26 -2.60
C PHE A 41 -1.37 -3.92 -3.54
N ARG A 42 -0.31 -3.19 -3.93
CA ARG A 42 0.74 -3.69 -4.86
C ARG A 42 0.13 -4.43 -6.06
N GLY A 43 -0.81 -3.79 -6.76
CA GLY A 43 -1.55 -4.35 -7.90
C GLY A 43 -2.58 -5.43 -7.60
N LEU A 44 -2.68 -5.94 -6.37
CA LEU A 44 -3.59 -7.02 -6.00
C LEU A 44 -4.86 -6.52 -5.32
N MET A 45 -5.99 -7.06 -5.75
CA MET A 45 -7.30 -6.88 -5.12
C MET A 45 -7.36 -7.51 -3.72
N GLN A 46 -7.69 -6.70 -2.71
CA GLN A 46 -7.75 -7.14 -1.31
C GLN A 46 -9.19 -7.42 -0.85
N THR A 47 -10.19 -6.86 -1.53
CA THR A 47 -11.63 -7.03 -1.24
C THR A 47 -12.40 -7.70 -2.38
N ASN A 48 -11.71 -8.36 -3.33
CA ASN A 48 -12.36 -9.21 -4.35
C ASN A 48 -13.55 -8.55 -5.11
N ASN A 49 -13.36 -7.30 -5.52
CA ASN A 49 -14.23 -6.32 -6.19
C ASN A 49 -15.39 -5.79 -5.36
N ASP A 50 -15.36 -6.03 -4.06
CA ASP A 50 -16.27 -5.39 -3.14
C ASP A 50 -15.70 -4.04 -2.66
N PRO A 51 -16.57 -3.08 -2.32
CA PRO A 51 -16.15 -1.78 -1.81
C PRO A 51 -15.27 -1.88 -0.57
N ALA A 52 -14.35 -0.92 -0.44
CA ALA A 52 -13.46 -0.81 0.70
C ALA A 52 -13.59 0.56 1.38
N LEU A 53 -13.83 0.55 2.69
CA LEU A 53 -13.65 1.72 3.54
C LEU A 53 -12.22 1.69 4.08
N GLN A 54 -11.51 2.78 3.87
CA GLN A 54 -10.10 2.93 4.22
C GLN A 54 -9.95 4.20 5.05
N GLY A 55 -9.04 4.21 6.02
CA GLY A 55 -8.77 5.42 6.80
C GLY A 55 -7.62 5.26 7.76
N GLY A 56 -7.15 6.37 8.31
CA GLY A 56 -6.00 6.38 9.20
C GLY A 56 -5.81 7.67 9.96
N PHE A 57 -4.84 7.63 10.87
CA PHE A 57 -4.39 8.75 11.68
C PHE A 57 -2.87 8.82 11.67
N ASP A 58 -2.34 10.02 11.53
CA ASP A 58 -0.91 10.30 11.45
C ASP A 58 -0.53 11.35 12.48
N TYR A 59 0.45 11.03 13.32
CA TYR A 59 1.16 11.98 14.14
C TYR A 59 2.51 12.33 13.48
N SER A 60 2.86 13.61 13.43
CA SER A 60 4.14 14.10 12.92
C SER A 60 4.77 15.10 13.88
N HIS A 61 6.10 15.09 13.96
CA HIS A 61 6.89 16.01 14.77
C HIS A 61 7.88 16.81 13.89
N SER A 62 8.21 18.03 14.29
CA SER A 62 9.14 18.93 13.56
C SER A 62 10.56 18.37 13.44
N SER A 63 10.94 17.39 14.27
CA SER A 63 12.19 16.65 14.13
C SER A 63 12.22 15.69 12.92
N GLY A 64 11.11 15.52 12.22
CA GLY A 64 10.93 14.53 11.15
C GLY A 64 10.40 13.19 11.63
N PHE A 65 10.30 12.96 12.94
CA PHE A 65 9.68 11.75 13.48
C PHE A 65 8.18 11.75 13.17
N TYR A 66 7.65 10.59 12.78
CA TYR A 66 6.21 10.38 12.65
C TYR A 66 5.83 8.96 13.09
N ALA A 67 4.57 8.79 13.45
CA ALA A 67 3.95 7.50 13.69
C ALA A 67 2.48 7.57 13.29
N GLY A 68 1.91 6.46 12.84
CA GLY A 68 0.52 6.43 12.42
C GLY A 68 -0.03 5.02 12.31
N THR A 69 -1.32 4.98 11.99
CA THR A 69 -2.04 3.74 11.70
C THR A 69 -2.99 3.95 10.53
N TRP A 70 -3.25 2.87 9.83
CA TRP A 70 -4.21 2.81 8.74
C TRP A 70 -5.00 1.51 8.86
N ALA A 71 -6.24 1.48 8.39
CA ALA A 71 -7.01 0.24 8.35
C ALA A 71 -7.98 0.20 7.18
N SER A 72 -8.31 -1.01 6.74
CA SER A 72 -9.37 -1.26 5.77
C SER A 72 -9.97 -2.64 5.88
N ASN A 73 -11.22 -2.79 5.43
CA ASN A 73 -11.77 -4.12 5.22
C ASN A 73 -11.02 -4.87 4.12
N VAL A 74 -10.85 -6.18 4.33
CA VAL A 74 -10.23 -7.12 3.38
C VAL A 74 -11.03 -8.42 3.36
N SER A 75 -10.93 -9.19 2.28
CA SER A 75 -11.52 -10.53 2.16
C SER A 75 -10.53 -11.59 1.68
N TRP A 76 -9.38 -11.18 1.13
CA TRP A 76 -8.46 -12.08 0.44
C TRP A 76 -7.99 -13.27 1.30
N LEU A 77 -7.83 -13.09 2.61
CA LEU A 77 -7.41 -14.16 3.52
C LEU A 77 -8.46 -15.27 3.71
N THR A 78 -9.74 -14.89 3.80
CA THR A 78 -10.84 -15.86 3.89
C THR A 78 -11.15 -16.44 2.52
N ASP A 79 -11.06 -15.63 1.46
CA ASP A 79 -11.30 -16.06 0.08
C ASP A 79 -10.24 -17.05 -0.40
N ALA A 80 -9.00 -16.89 0.05
CA ALA A 80 -7.87 -17.80 -0.17
C ALA A 80 -7.85 -19.00 0.79
N THR A 81 -8.87 -19.16 1.64
CA THR A 81 -8.99 -20.20 2.68
C THR A 81 -7.79 -20.28 3.64
N ALA A 82 -7.00 -19.21 3.74
CA ALA A 82 -5.88 -19.11 4.67
C ALA A 82 -6.35 -18.82 6.12
N TYR A 83 -7.49 -18.14 6.26
CA TYR A 83 -8.09 -17.80 7.55
C TYR A 83 -9.54 -18.32 7.60
N ASN A 84 -9.95 -18.83 8.77
CA ASN A 84 -11.35 -19.14 9.08
C ASN A 84 -12.18 -17.86 9.30
N SER A 85 -11.54 -16.80 9.77
CA SER A 85 -12.12 -15.47 9.90
C SER A 85 -11.03 -14.42 9.81
N SER A 86 -11.23 -13.42 8.97
CA SER A 86 -10.48 -12.17 8.89
C SER A 86 -11.29 -11.24 8.00
N SER A 87 -11.40 -9.97 8.38
CA SER A 87 -12.14 -8.99 7.57
C SER A 87 -11.52 -7.59 7.64
N LEU A 88 -10.33 -7.47 8.22
CA LEU A 88 -9.68 -6.21 8.51
C LEU A 88 -8.18 -6.38 8.33
N GLU A 89 -7.57 -5.38 7.69
CA GLU A 89 -6.15 -5.10 7.71
C GLU A 89 -5.94 -3.87 8.58
N MET A 90 -4.96 -3.94 9.48
CA MET A 90 -4.50 -2.81 10.28
C MET A 90 -3.01 -2.65 10.09
N ASP A 91 -2.61 -1.44 9.72
CA ASP A 91 -1.23 -1.08 9.53
C ASP A 91 -0.77 -0.17 10.66
N PHE A 92 0.45 -0.37 11.12
CA PHE A 92 1.11 0.48 12.10
C PHE A 92 2.49 0.84 11.58
N TYR A 93 2.81 2.12 11.60
CA TYR A 93 4.09 2.59 11.08
C TYR A 93 4.67 3.69 11.94
N ALA A 94 6.00 3.76 11.91
CA ALA A 94 6.76 4.86 12.48
C ALA A 94 8.07 5.02 11.70
N GLY A 95 8.58 6.23 11.67
CA GLY A 95 9.81 6.51 10.94
C GLY A 95 10.29 7.94 11.10
N PHE A 96 11.30 8.27 10.31
CA PHE A 96 11.87 9.61 10.18
C PHE A 96 11.87 10.01 8.72
N ARG A 97 11.32 11.18 8.43
CA ARG A 97 11.34 11.79 7.10
C ARG A 97 11.83 13.23 7.15
N GLY A 98 12.44 13.68 6.07
CA GLY A 98 12.96 15.04 5.96
C GLY A 98 13.45 15.38 4.56
N THR A 99 14.07 16.54 4.43
CA THR A 99 14.69 17.00 3.19
C THR A 99 16.20 17.11 3.33
N PHE A 100 16.92 16.85 2.24
CA PHE A 100 18.37 17.07 2.21
C PHE A 100 18.66 18.56 2.09
N GLY A 101 18.89 19.20 3.24
CA GLY A 101 19.12 20.64 3.33
C GLY A 101 17.95 21.44 2.74
N LYS A 102 18.27 22.36 1.82
CA LYS A 102 17.29 23.20 1.12
C LYS A 102 16.94 22.67 -0.29
N SER A 103 17.26 21.41 -0.59
CA SER A 103 16.98 20.82 -1.91
C SER A 103 15.55 20.28 -1.99
N ASP A 104 15.11 19.97 -3.22
CA ASP A 104 13.85 19.27 -3.47
C ASP A 104 13.92 17.76 -3.18
N PHE A 105 15.07 17.25 -2.72
CA PHE A 105 15.24 15.84 -2.39
C PHE A 105 14.79 15.55 -0.96
N GLY A 106 13.85 14.61 -0.83
CA GLY A 106 13.37 14.09 0.44
C GLY A 106 13.87 12.67 0.71
N TYR A 107 13.88 12.29 1.98
CA TYR A 107 14.08 10.92 2.44
C TYR A 107 12.98 10.52 3.41
N ASP A 108 12.70 9.22 3.48
CA ASP A 108 11.88 8.59 4.51
C ASP A 108 12.47 7.22 4.84
N VAL A 109 12.69 6.93 6.12
CA VAL A 109 13.09 5.61 6.61
C VAL A 109 12.19 5.22 7.76
N GLY A 110 11.69 3.99 7.75
CA GLY A 110 10.69 3.59 8.73
C GLY A 110 10.43 2.10 8.78
N LEU A 111 9.56 1.74 9.72
CA LEU A 111 8.99 0.41 9.88
C LEU A 111 7.51 0.46 9.55
N LEU A 112 6.99 -0.64 9.02
CA LEU A 112 5.58 -0.84 8.71
C LEU A 112 5.17 -2.27 9.08
N GLN A 113 4.24 -2.38 10.02
CA GLN A 113 3.62 -3.63 10.42
C GLN A 113 2.24 -3.73 9.77
N TYR A 114 2.07 -4.72 8.91
CA TYR A 114 0.78 -5.18 8.41
C TYR A 114 0.21 -6.21 9.38
N TYR A 115 -0.97 -5.97 9.92
CA TYR A 115 -1.59 -6.84 10.92
C TYR A 115 -3.00 -7.26 10.50
N TYR A 116 -3.24 -8.57 10.52
CA TYR A 116 -4.49 -9.17 10.05
C TYR A 116 -5.20 -9.89 11.21
N PRO A 117 -6.04 -9.18 12.00
CA PRO A 117 -6.79 -9.80 13.09
C PRO A 117 -7.75 -10.87 12.55
N GLY A 118 -7.76 -12.02 13.22
CA GLY A 118 -8.57 -13.15 12.79
C GLY A 118 -8.08 -14.49 13.30
N LYS A 119 -8.70 -15.57 12.80
CA LYS A 119 -8.34 -16.95 13.12
C LYS A 119 -7.78 -17.64 11.88
N VAL A 120 -6.47 -17.86 11.85
CA VAL A 120 -5.79 -18.69 10.84
C VAL A 120 -6.36 -20.12 10.83
N VAL A 121 -6.37 -20.78 9.68
CA VAL A 121 -6.68 -22.22 9.62
C VAL A 121 -5.67 -23.06 10.41
N ALA A 122 -6.08 -24.27 10.83
CA ALA A 122 -5.19 -25.15 11.56
C ALA A 122 -3.95 -25.50 10.70
N GLY A 123 -2.75 -25.26 11.24
CA GLY A 123 -1.50 -25.45 10.50
C GLY A 123 -1.17 -24.36 9.47
N GLY A 124 -2.02 -23.33 9.34
CA GLY A 124 -1.78 -22.19 8.45
C GLY A 124 -0.76 -21.19 9.00
N ILE A 125 -0.34 -20.28 8.13
CA ILE A 125 0.67 -19.25 8.44
C ILE A 125 -0.04 -17.90 8.58
N LYS A 126 0.34 -17.14 9.61
CA LYS A 126 -0.15 -15.75 9.77
C LYS A 126 0.41 -14.87 8.65
N ALA A 127 -0.46 -14.06 8.05
CA ALA A 127 -0.09 -13.08 7.04
C ALA A 127 0.51 -11.78 7.60
N ASP A 128 0.52 -11.62 8.92
CA ASP A 128 1.15 -10.48 9.60
C ASP A 128 2.60 -10.32 9.11
N THR A 129 2.92 -9.13 8.60
CA THR A 129 4.20 -8.84 7.95
C THR A 129 4.83 -7.59 8.54
N LEU A 130 6.12 -7.63 8.86
CA LEU A 130 6.90 -6.47 9.30
C LEU A 130 7.94 -6.13 8.24
N GLU A 131 7.88 -4.90 7.74
CA GLU A 131 8.82 -4.38 6.76
C GLU A 131 9.63 -3.20 7.34
N LEU A 132 10.93 -3.20 7.07
CA LEU A 132 11.75 -1.99 7.09
C LEU A 132 11.71 -1.37 5.70
N TYR A 133 11.65 -0.05 5.60
CA TYR A 133 11.75 0.61 4.31
C TYR A 133 12.64 1.85 4.33
N GLY A 134 13.13 2.17 3.14
CA GLY A 134 13.79 3.43 2.82
C GLY A 134 13.25 3.97 1.51
N ALA A 135 13.07 5.29 1.45
CA ALA A 135 12.50 5.94 0.29
C ALA A 135 13.17 7.29 0.03
N LEU A 136 13.20 7.66 -1.24
CA LEU A 136 13.67 8.95 -1.74
C LEU A 136 12.55 9.61 -2.52
N SER A 137 12.44 10.92 -2.42
CA SER A 137 11.51 11.72 -3.21
C SER A 137 12.21 12.90 -3.87
N TRP A 138 11.74 13.28 -5.05
CA TRP A 138 12.15 14.48 -5.75
C TRP A 138 10.95 15.07 -6.49
N LYS A 139 10.46 16.21 -6.02
CA LYS A 139 9.27 16.88 -6.57
C LYS A 139 8.06 15.92 -6.63
N TRP A 140 7.64 15.55 -7.84
CA TRP A 140 6.52 14.65 -8.11
C TRP A 140 6.95 13.19 -8.28
N LEU A 141 8.25 12.86 -8.15
CA LEU A 141 8.78 11.51 -8.23
C LEU A 141 9.13 10.96 -6.84
N SER A 142 8.96 9.65 -6.66
CA SER A 142 9.45 8.94 -5.49
C SER A 142 9.86 7.51 -5.83
N ALA A 143 10.86 7.00 -5.11
CA ALA A 143 11.24 5.60 -5.12
C ALA A 143 11.27 5.07 -3.67
N LYS A 144 10.72 3.88 -3.44
CA LYS A 144 10.71 3.23 -2.12
C LYS A 144 11.15 1.79 -2.24
N TYR A 145 12.00 1.35 -1.32
CA TYR A 145 12.38 -0.05 -1.14
C TYR A 145 11.87 -0.51 0.22
N SER A 146 11.05 -1.55 0.24
CA SER A 146 10.51 -2.17 1.45
C SER A 146 11.05 -3.60 1.54
N HIS A 147 11.49 -4.00 2.72
CA HIS A 147 12.17 -5.26 2.98
C HIS A 147 11.52 -5.95 4.17
N SER A 148 10.96 -7.13 3.94
CA SER A 148 10.34 -7.93 4.98
C SER A 148 11.41 -8.55 5.87
N ILE A 149 11.31 -8.29 7.18
CA ILE A 149 12.26 -8.77 8.19
C ILE A 149 11.75 -10.00 8.95
N ASP A 150 10.53 -10.45 8.66
CA ASP A 150 10.02 -11.76 9.08
C ASP A 150 10.28 -12.84 8.01
N ASN A 151 10.01 -14.09 8.37
CA ASN A 151 10.14 -15.25 7.47
C ASN A 151 8.80 -15.77 6.95
N LYS A 152 7.74 -14.94 6.98
CA LYS A 152 6.36 -15.34 6.70
C LYS A 152 5.55 -14.27 5.95
N THR A 153 6.23 -13.51 5.11
CA THR A 153 5.71 -12.36 4.38
C THR A 153 4.40 -12.69 3.67
N PHE A 154 3.35 -11.99 4.08
CA PHE A 154 1.96 -12.15 3.62
C PHE A 154 1.46 -13.61 3.57
N GLY A 155 1.93 -14.43 4.52
CA GLY A 155 1.51 -15.83 4.66
C GLY A 155 2.37 -16.83 3.88
N VAL A 156 3.40 -16.36 3.15
CA VAL A 156 4.36 -17.22 2.45
C VAL A 156 5.48 -17.62 3.40
N ALA A 157 5.62 -18.91 3.72
CA ALA A 157 6.70 -19.40 4.59
C ALA A 157 8.10 -19.24 3.99
N ASN A 158 9.11 -19.20 4.87
CA ASN A 158 10.54 -19.13 4.55
C ASN A 158 10.84 -18.00 3.56
N SER A 159 10.29 -16.83 3.81
CA SER A 159 10.31 -15.69 2.88
C SER A 159 11.13 -14.51 3.39
N ASP A 160 12.07 -14.75 4.31
CA ASP A 160 12.96 -13.71 4.80
C ASP A 160 13.75 -13.05 3.67
N GLY A 161 13.82 -11.73 3.71
CA GLY A 161 14.45 -10.93 2.66
C GLY A 161 13.60 -10.72 1.42
N THR A 162 12.32 -11.11 1.44
CA THR A 162 11.32 -10.64 0.47
C THR A 162 11.30 -9.12 0.43
N TYR A 163 11.16 -8.55 -0.76
CA TYR A 163 11.18 -7.10 -0.91
C TYR A 163 10.19 -6.60 -1.96
N TYR A 164 9.87 -5.32 -1.85
CA TYR A 164 9.12 -4.56 -2.82
C TYR A 164 9.83 -3.28 -3.18
N PHE A 165 9.98 -3.03 -4.48
CA PHE A 165 10.45 -1.76 -5.00
C PHE A 165 9.29 -1.02 -5.67
N ASP A 166 9.11 0.25 -5.30
CA ASP A 166 8.08 1.16 -5.83
C ASP A 166 8.77 2.33 -6.53
N LEU A 167 8.38 2.62 -7.76
CA LEU A 167 8.67 3.87 -8.44
C LEU A 167 7.36 4.56 -8.80
N SER A 168 7.16 5.77 -8.27
CA SER A 168 5.91 6.51 -8.39
C SER A 168 6.13 7.92 -8.93
N ALA A 169 5.15 8.39 -9.71
CA ALA A 169 5.04 9.75 -10.21
C ALA A 169 3.65 10.31 -9.90
N ASN A 170 3.55 11.45 -9.23
CA ASN A 170 2.30 12.16 -8.92
C ASN A 170 2.39 13.60 -9.47
N PHE A 171 2.17 13.74 -10.77
CA PHE A 171 2.36 14.99 -11.50
C PHE A 171 1.14 15.92 -11.37
N PRO A 172 1.28 17.08 -10.70
CA PRO A 172 0.20 18.06 -10.61
C PRO A 172 0.05 18.78 -11.95
N VAL A 173 -1.05 18.51 -12.66
CA VAL A 173 -1.38 19.16 -13.93
C VAL A 173 -1.97 20.55 -13.67
N THR A 174 -2.80 20.66 -12.63
CA THR A 174 -3.34 21.93 -12.14
C THR A 174 -3.27 22.00 -10.62
N ASP A 175 -3.83 23.05 -10.02
CA ASP A 175 -4.04 23.15 -8.56
C ASP A 175 -4.98 22.09 -7.99
N LYS A 176 -5.79 21.44 -8.83
CA LYS A 176 -6.77 20.43 -8.43
C LYS A 176 -6.57 19.07 -9.07
N LEU A 177 -6.07 19.04 -10.31
CA LEU A 177 -5.90 17.81 -11.07
C LEU A 177 -4.47 17.29 -10.92
N THR A 178 -4.34 16.04 -10.47
CA THR A 178 -3.08 15.30 -10.42
C THR A 178 -3.19 14.04 -11.26
N LEU A 179 -2.17 13.77 -12.07
CA LEU A 179 -1.99 12.49 -12.75
C LEU A 179 -0.99 11.65 -11.97
N SER A 180 -1.28 10.36 -11.84
CA SER A 180 -0.45 9.41 -11.11
C SER A 180 -0.02 8.27 -12.02
N ALA A 181 1.22 7.83 -11.88
CA ALA A 181 1.75 6.62 -12.46
C ALA A 181 2.61 5.89 -11.42
N HIS A 182 2.64 4.57 -11.46
CA HIS A 182 3.42 3.73 -10.58
C HIS A 182 3.90 2.47 -11.33
N TYR A 183 5.09 2.01 -11.00
CA TYR A 183 5.61 0.69 -11.35
C TYR A 183 6.25 0.04 -10.12
N GLY A 184 5.85 -1.19 -9.83
CA GLY A 184 6.22 -1.96 -8.66
C GLY A 184 6.86 -3.29 -9.02
N ILE A 185 7.81 -3.74 -8.21
CA ILE A 185 8.47 -5.05 -8.33
C ILE A 185 8.41 -5.74 -6.98
N GLN A 186 7.62 -6.81 -6.87
CA GLN A 186 7.55 -7.69 -5.70
C GLN A 186 8.43 -8.92 -5.94
N LYS A 187 9.41 -9.14 -5.06
CA LYS A 187 10.32 -10.29 -5.15
C LYS A 187 10.31 -11.09 -3.86
N PHE A 188 9.71 -12.28 -3.91
CA PHE A 188 9.73 -13.23 -2.83
C PHE A 188 11.04 -14.02 -2.77
N LYS A 189 11.51 -14.30 -1.56
CA LYS A 189 12.72 -15.08 -1.29
C LYS A 189 12.40 -16.43 -0.66
N GLY A 190 13.40 -17.31 -0.66
CA GLY A 190 13.38 -18.64 -0.08
C GLY A 190 12.47 -19.65 -0.80
N THR A 191 12.21 -20.77 -0.12
CA THR A 191 11.49 -21.93 -0.66
C THR A 191 10.41 -22.40 0.29
N SER A 192 9.24 -22.73 -0.24
CA SER A 192 8.12 -23.20 0.57
C SER A 192 7.28 -24.23 -0.19
N ASN A 193 6.27 -24.76 0.52
CA ASN A 193 5.28 -25.64 -0.08
C ASN A 193 4.07 -24.89 -0.66
N ALA A 194 4.10 -23.55 -0.65
CA ALA A 194 2.96 -22.72 -1.08
C ALA A 194 2.61 -22.92 -2.56
N CYS A 195 3.56 -23.38 -3.37
CA CYS A 195 3.46 -23.54 -4.82
C CYS A 195 3.93 -24.92 -5.29
N GLY A 196 3.79 -25.94 -4.44
CA GLY A 196 4.35 -27.27 -4.63
C GLY A 196 5.53 -27.55 -3.71
N ALA A 197 5.87 -28.83 -3.57
CA ALA A 197 6.84 -29.29 -2.59
C ALA A 197 8.24 -28.69 -2.82
N ASN A 198 8.74 -27.96 -1.82
CA ASN A 198 10.06 -27.31 -1.81
C ASN A 198 10.33 -26.44 -3.06
N THR A 199 9.32 -25.70 -3.50
CA THR A 199 9.41 -24.81 -4.66
C THR A 199 9.93 -23.44 -4.23
N SER A 200 10.68 -22.77 -5.11
CA SER A 200 11.12 -21.38 -4.91
C SER A 200 9.92 -20.43 -4.87
N ASN A 201 9.84 -19.61 -3.81
CA ASN A 201 8.77 -18.63 -3.66
C ASN A 201 8.79 -17.59 -4.81
N ASP A 202 9.97 -17.30 -5.37
CA ASP A 202 10.11 -16.34 -6.48
C ASP A 202 9.34 -16.80 -7.73
N THR A 203 9.30 -18.11 -7.97
CA THR A 203 8.67 -18.68 -9.19
C THR A 203 7.15 -18.57 -9.20
N CYS A 204 6.53 -18.28 -8.06
CA CYS A 204 5.07 -18.28 -7.93
C CYS A 204 4.48 -17.06 -7.21
N ALA A 205 5.22 -16.42 -6.30
CA ALA A 205 4.71 -15.28 -5.53
C ALA A 205 5.31 -13.95 -5.99
N SER A 206 6.45 -13.92 -6.70
CA SER A 206 6.98 -12.67 -7.26
C SER A 206 6.13 -12.19 -8.44
N TYR A 207 6.06 -10.89 -8.65
CA TYR A 207 5.40 -10.28 -9.80
C TYR A 207 5.75 -8.79 -9.88
N ASP A 208 5.42 -8.19 -11.02
CA ASP A 208 5.52 -6.75 -11.20
C ASP A 208 4.10 -6.17 -11.32
N ASP A 209 3.89 -4.95 -10.88
CA ASP A 209 2.61 -4.26 -11.00
C ASP A 209 2.76 -2.83 -11.49
N TRP A 210 1.66 -2.28 -12.01
CA TRP A 210 1.65 -0.93 -12.52
C TRP A 210 0.29 -0.29 -12.32
N LYS A 211 0.29 1.03 -12.25
CA LYS A 211 -0.92 1.84 -12.10
C LYS A 211 -0.81 3.13 -12.87
N ILE A 212 -1.91 3.57 -13.48
CA ILE A 212 -2.10 4.92 -13.98
C ILE A 212 -3.43 5.47 -13.44
N GLY A 213 -3.48 6.75 -13.09
CA GLY A 213 -4.70 7.31 -12.54
C GLY A 213 -4.73 8.81 -12.51
N ALA A 214 -5.88 9.35 -12.13
CA ALA A 214 -6.10 10.77 -11.95
C ALA A 214 -6.88 11.02 -10.65
N SER A 215 -6.58 12.13 -9.99
CA SER A 215 -7.34 12.63 -8.85
C SER A 215 -7.67 14.10 -9.02
N TYR A 216 -8.82 14.49 -8.48
CA TYR A 216 -9.34 15.85 -8.52
C TYR A 216 -9.71 16.32 -7.12
N ALA A 217 -9.05 17.39 -6.67
CA ALA A 217 -9.32 18.06 -5.41
C ALA A 217 -10.67 18.79 -5.44
N LEU A 218 -11.51 18.49 -4.47
CA LEU A 218 -12.81 19.12 -4.24
C LEU A 218 -12.74 20.06 -3.02
N PRO A 219 -13.71 20.97 -2.86
CA PRO A 219 -13.81 21.80 -1.66
C PRO A 219 -13.86 20.96 -0.37
N GLN A 220 -13.52 21.58 0.77
CA GLN A 220 -13.58 20.95 2.09
C GLN A 220 -12.71 19.68 2.22
N ASN A 221 -11.55 19.69 1.56
CA ASN A 221 -10.56 18.62 1.59
C ASN A 221 -11.06 17.25 1.08
N PHE A 222 -12.13 17.25 0.28
CA PHE A 222 -12.54 16.06 -0.44
C PHE A 222 -11.67 15.84 -1.68
N THR A 223 -11.50 14.59 -2.09
CA THR A 223 -10.84 14.22 -3.34
C THR A 223 -11.59 13.08 -3.99
N VAL A 224 -11.88 13.21 -5.28
CA VAL A 224 -12.39 12.13 -6.12
C VAL A 224 -11.27 11.66 -7.04
N GLY A 225 -11.22 10.37 -7.33
CA GLY A 225 -10.23 9.86 -8.28
C GLY A 225 -10.61 8.54 -8.90
N ALA A 226 -9.86 8.19 -9.92
CA ALA A 226 -9.94 6.90 -10.60
C ALA A 226 -8.54 6.45 -11.00
N PHE A 227 -8.30 5.15 -10.98
CA PHE A 227 -7.07 4.57 -11.50
C PHE A 227 -7.32 3.22 -12.15
N PHE A 228 -6.48 2.88 -13.11
CA PHE A 228 -6.35 1.58 -13.71
C PHE A 228 -5.07 0.93 -13.22
N THR A 229 -5.15 -0.33 -12.82
CA THR A 229 -4.02 -1.12 -12.32
C THR A 229 -3.95 -2.44 -13.06
N GLY A 230 -2.74 -2.97 -13.22
CA GLY A 230 -2.50 -4.31 -13.76
C GLY A 230 -1.28 -4.96 -13.13
N THR A 231 -1.10 -6.25 -13.40
CA THR A 231 0.07 -7.03 -12.95
C THR A 231 0.68 -7.80 -14.12
N ASP A 232 1.99 -7.97 -14.11
CA ASP A 232 2.70 -8.90 -14.98
C ASP A 232 3.09 -10.16 -14.22
N MET A 233 2.52 -11.28 -14.66
CA MET A 233 2.61 -12.58 -14.00
C MET A 233 2.60 -13.71 -15.01
N SER A 234 3.48 -14.68 -14.80
CA SER A 234 3.43 -16.00 -15.43
C SER A 234 2.16 -16.78 -15.03
N ALA A 235 1.89 -17.88 -15.73
CA ALA A 235 0.73 -18.74 -15.41
C ALA A 235 0.79 -19.30 -13.97
N ALA A 236 1.97 -19.66 -13.49
CA ALA A 236 2.16 -20.16 -12.13
C ALA A 236 1.86 -19.08 -11.08
N GLN A 237 2.31 -17.84 -11.32
CA GLN A 237 2.05 -16.70 -10.44
C GLN A 237 0.56 -16.33 -10.42
N LYS A 238 -0.09 -16.33 -11.59
CA LYS A 238 -1.55 -16.13 -11.66
C LYS A 238 -2.32 -17.17 -10.88
N ALA A 239 -1.92 -18.44 -10.95
CA ALA A 239 -2.55 -19.51 -10.19
C ALA A 239 -2.40 -19.30 -8.67
N PHE A 240 -1.23 -18.85 -8.21
CA PHE A 240 -0.99 -18.53 -6.80
C PHE A 240 -1.90 -17.40 -6.28
N TYR A 241 -2.11 -16.36 -7.07
CA TYR A 241 -2.97 -15.21 -6.74
C TYR A 241 -4.43 -15.38 -7.19
N THR A 242 -4.89 -16.61 -7.42
CA THR A 242 -6.29 -16.89 -7.77
C THR A 242 -7.02 -17.46 -6.57
N ASN A 243 -8.02 -16.72 -6.09
CA ASN A 243 -8.85 -17.18 -4.98
C ASN A 243 -9.65 -18.42 -5.39
N PRO A 244 -9.66 -19.49 -4.58
CA PRO A 244 -10.42 -20.70 -4.82
C PRO A 244 -11.92 -20.60 -4.46
N ALA A 245 -12.40 -19.48 -3.89
CA ALA A 245 -13.71 -19.39 -3.25
C ALA A 245 -14.94 -19.71 -4.13
N ALA A 246 -15.96 -20.26 -3.46
CA ALA A 246 -17.15 -20.96 -3.97
C ALA A 246 -18.11 -20.20 -4.90
N ALA A 247 -17.91 -18.90 -5.14
CA ALA A 247 -18.72 -18.09 -6.07
C ALA A 247 -18.04 -17.91 -7.45
N GLY A 248 -16.89 -18.54 -7.66
CA GLY A 248 -16.13 -18.53 -8.90
C GLY A 248 -14.69 -18.08 -8.67
N SER A 249 -13.73 -18.84 -9.20
CA SER A 249 -12.31 -18.51 -9.10
C SER A 249 -12.02 -17.11 -9.66
N ARG A 250 -11.31 -16.28 -8.90
CA ARG A 250 -10.90 -14.94 -9.35
C ARG A 250 -9.42 -14.70 -9.15
N PHE A 251 -8.77 -14.31 -10.23
CA PHE A 251 -7.41 -13.81 -10.21
C PHE A 251 -7.37 -12.39 -9.62
N LEU A 252 -6.66 -12.22 -8.51
CA LEU A 252 -6.59 -10.97 -7.74
C LEU A 252 -5.78 -9.86 -8.43
N GLY A 253 -4.82 -10.23 -9.29
CA GLY A 253 -4.01 -9.27 -10.07
C GLY A 253 -4.62 -8.90 -11.42
N LYS A 254 -5.91 -9.21 -11.65
CA LYS A 254 -6.57 -8.90 -12.91
C LYS A 254 -6.69 -7.38 -13.08
N ASP A 255 -6.36 -6.92 -14.28
CA ASP A 255 -6.58 -5.55 -14.74
C ASP A 255 -7.94 -5.01 -14.30
N THR A 256 -7.91 -3.89 -13.58
CA THR A 256 -9.13 -3.33 -12.99
C THR A 256 -9.09 -1.81 -12.88
N VAL A 257 -10.27 -1.21 -13.00
CA VAL A 257 -10.49 0.21 -12.72
C VAL A 257 -11.03 0.34 -11.31
N THR A 258 -10.42 1.20 -10.51
CA THR A 258 -10.92 1.56 -9.18
C THR A 258 -11.27 3.05 -9.16
N VAL A 259 -12.42 3.36 -8.59
CA VAL A 259 -12.86 4.75 -8.33
C VAL A 259 -12.97 4.97 -6.83
N TYR A 260 -12.78 6.21 -6.39
CA TYR A 260 -12.85 6.52 -4.97
C TYR A 260 -13.26 7.97 -4.67
N LEU A 261 -13.75 8.15 -3.46
CA LEU A 261 -13.95 9.44 -2.80
C LEU A 261 -13.25 9.39 -1.44
N SER A 262 -12.45 10.41 -1.14
CA SER A 262 -11.73 10.50 0.14
C SER A 262 -11.83 11.90 0.75
N LYS A 263 -11.52 12.00 2.04
CA LYS A 263 -11.45 13.24 2.81
C LYS A 263 -10.26 13.19 3.77
N THR A 264 -9.59 14.33 3.91
CA THR A 264 -8.54 14.56 4.91
C THR A 264 -9.00 15.59 5.96
N PHE A 265 -8.56 15.39 7.20
CA PHE A 265 -8.90 16.20 8.38
C PHE A 265 -7.64 16.78 9.01
#